data_AF-A0A432T2W6-F1
#
_entry.id   AF-A0A432T2W6-F1
#
_cell.length_a   1.000
_cell.length_b   1.000
_cell.length_c   1.000
_cell.angle_alpha   90.00
_cell.angle_beta   90.00
_cell.angle_gamma   90.00
#
_symmetry.space_group_name_H-M   'P 1'
#
loop_
_entity.id
_entity.type
_entity.pdbx_description
1 polymer ?
#
loop_
_entity_poly.entity_id
_entity_poly.type
_entity_poly.pdbx_seq_one_letter_code
_entity_poly.pdbx_strand_id
1 'polypeptide(L)'
;MIITIEEKQFDTKKITQLYPAAVIKTGYKDEATQASLEWLDIEAKGKVEVVGYGIFVHLDDEEKHSFIFPSREEMDEAVGRIAAQLQRA
;
A
#
# COMPACT_ATOMS: atom_id res chain seq x y z
N MET A 1 -9.03 -5.38 -16.90
CA MET A 1 -9.69 -4.04 -16.85
C MET A 1 -8.62 -3.09 -16.40
N ILE A 2 -8.56 -1.85 -16.88
CA ILE A 2 -7.49 -0.94 -16.46
C ILE A 2 -7.96 -0.08 -15.29
N ILE A 3 -7.21 -0.08 -14.19
CA ILE A 3 -7.36 0.88 -13.09
C ILE A 3 -6.19 1.86 -13.08
N THR A 4 -6.44 3.09 -12.64
CA THR A 4 -5.41 4.10 -12.46
C THR A 4 -5.17 4.33 -10.97
N ILE A 5 -3.90 4.29 -10.56
CA ILE A 5 -3.45 4.61 -9.21
C ILE A 5 -2.42 5.73 -9.34
N GLU A 6 -2.72 6.90 -8.75
CA GLU A 6 -2.00 8.16 -8.97
C GLU A 6 -1.90 8.49 -10.47
N GLU A 7 -0.76 8.20 -11.11
CA GLU A 7 -0.48 8.44 -12.53
C GLU A 7 -0.12 7.16 -13.29
N LYS A 8 -0.18 5.99 -12.63
CA LYS A 8 0.13 4.69 -13.24
C LYS A 8 -1.12 3.91 -13.54
N GLN A 9 -1.12 3.24 -14.69
CA GLN A 9 -2.19 2.37 -15.14
C GLN A 9 -1.81 0.90 -14.95
N PHE A 10 -2.74 0.12 -14.42
CA PHE A 10 -2.56 -1.30 -14.16
C PHE A 10 -3.71 -2.09 -14.76
N ASP A 11 -3.39 -3.18 -15.48
CA ASP A 11 -4.41 -4.16 -15.83
C ASP A 11 -4.73 -5.02 -14.62
N THR A 12 -5.96 -4.94 -14.13
CA THR A 12 -6.47 -5.74 -13.01
C THR A 12 -6.29 -7.24 -13.22
N LYS A 13 -6.16 -7.72 -14.46
CA LYS A 13 -5.85 -9.12 -14.77
C LYS A 13 -4.41 -9.52 -14.43
N LYS A 14 -3.49 -8.55 -14.48
CA LYS A 14 -2.08 -8.73 -14.12
C LYS A 14 -1.85 -8.53 -12.63
N ILE A 15 -2.76 -7.88 -11.93
CA ILE A 15 -2.67 -7.66 -10.48
C ILE A 15 -2.94 -8.98 -9.75
N THR A 16 -1.93 -9.49 -9.06
CA THR A 16 -2.05 -10.66 -8.18
C THR A 16 -2.47 -10.25 -6.78
N GLN A 17 -2.01 -9.09 -6.29
CA GLN A 17 -2.37 -8.54 -4.99
C GLN A 17 -2.48 -7.01 -5.05
N LEU A 18 -3.50 -6.45 -4.40
CA LEU A 18 -3.70 -5.02 -4.23
C LEU A 18 -4.22 -4.76 -2.82
N TYR A 19 -3.42 -4.08 -2.00
CA TYR A 19 -3.79 -3.85 -0.61
C TYR A 19 -3.14 -2.57 -0.03
N PRO A 20 -3.85 -1.85 0.85
CA PRO A 20 -3.26 -0.80 1.67
C PRO A 20 -2.49 -1.41 2.85
N ALA A 21 -1.34 -0.83 3.21
CA ALA A 21 -0.59 -1.16 4.41
C ALA A 21 0.18 0.05 4.95
N ALA A 22 0.43 0.08 6.26
CA ALA A 22 1.32 1.08 6.85
C ALA A 22 2.79 0.70 6.58
N VAL A 23 3.60 1.70 6.26
CA VAL A 23 5.03 1.54 6.06
C VAL A 23 5.75 1.92 7.34
N ILE A 24 6.52 0.97 7.86
CA ILE A 24 7.29 1.13 9.09
C ILE A 24 8.77 1.03 8.76
N LYS A 25 9.57 2.00 9.22
CA LYS A 25 11.02 1.85 9.25
C LYS A 25 11.35 0.89 10.37
N THR A 26 11.81 -0.29 10.00
CA THR A 26 12.51 -1.15 10.95
C THR A 26 13.95 -0.62 11.04
N GLY A 27 14.44 -0.31 12.25
CA GLY A 27 15.74 0.31 12.49
C GLY A 27 16.96 -0.59 12.23
N TYR A 28 16.89 -1.50 11.26
CA TYR A 28 18.00 -2.35 10.84
C TYR A 28 18.16 -2.24 9.31
N LYS A 29 19.19 -1.50 8.88
CA LYS A 29 19.69 -1.41 7.49
C LYS A 29 18.62 -1.19 6.40
N ASP A 30 17.86 -0.10 6.48
CA ASP A 30 17.04 0.39 5.34
C ASP A 30 16.01 -0.61 4.76
N GLU A 31 15.64 -1.66 5.49
CA GLU A 31 14.58 -2.59 5.07
C GLU A 31 13.21 -2.13 5.60
N ALA A 32 12.40 -1.56 4.69
CA ALA A 32 10.99 -1.28 4.94
C ALA A 32 10.19 -2.59 4.78
N THR A 33 9.82 -3.21 5.90
CA THR A 33 8.99 -4.42 5.92
C THR A 33 7.51 -4.03 5.93
N GLN A 34 6.71 -4.63 5.05
CA GLN A 34 5.25 -4.46 5.00
C GLN A 34 4.63 -5.17 6.21
N ALA A 35 4.01 -4.44 7.13
CA ALA A 35 3.35 -4.99 8.31
C ALA A 35 1.88 -4.56 8.37
N SER A 36 1.00 -5.48 8.77
CA SER A 36 -0.43 -5.21 8.97
C SER A 36 -0.65 -4.26 10.15
N LEU A 37 -1.66 -3.37 10.04
CA LEU A 37 -2.01 -2.36 11.05
C LEU A 37 -2.27 -2.95 12.45
N GLU A 38 -2.83 -4.16 12.54
CA GLU A 38 -3.07 -4.82 13.83
C GLU A 38 -1.78 -5.25 14.55
N TRP A 39 -0.70 -5.51 13.82
CA TRP A 39 0.60 -5.86 14.40
C TRP A 39 1.31 -4.62 14.98
N LEU A 40 1.08 -3.46 14.37
CA LEU A 40 1.60 -2.17 14.82
C LEU A 40 1.05 -1.76 16.19
N ASP A 41 -0.25 -1.94 16.44
CA ASP A 41 -0.88 -1.57 17.70
C ASP A 41 -0.38 -2.41 18.90
N ILE A 42 0.06 -3.66 18.65
CA ILE A 42 0.42 -4.62 19.69
C ILE A 42 1.93 -4.66 19.97
N GLU A 43 2.79 -4.73 18.94
CA GLU A 43 4.24 -4.92 19.11
C GLU A 43 5.09 -3.65 18.93
N ALA A 44 4.55 -2.59 18.33
CA ALA A 44 5.34 -1.41 17.96
C ALA A 44 5.41 -0.30 19.00
N LYS A 45 4.96 -0.54 20.24
CA LYS A 45 4.98 0.45 21.33
C LYS A 45 6.43 0.79 21.71
N GLY A 46 7.02 1.74 20.97
CA GLY A 46 8.37 2.29 21.17
C GLY A 46 9.51 1.64 20.38
N LYS A 47 9.27 0.77 19.39
CA LYS A 47 10.34 0.05 18.64
C LYS A 47 10.37 0.27 17.12
N VAL A 48 9.32 0.82 16.54
CA VAL A 48 9.17 0.90 15.07
C VAL A 48 8.61 2.26 14.72
N GLU A 49 9.28 2.94 13.78
CA GLU A 49 8.92 4.30 13.36
C GLU A 49 8.00 4.18 12.16
N VAL A 50 6.72 4.49 12.32
CA VAL A 50 5.78 4.56 11.18
C VAL A 50 6.24 5.71 10.30
N VAL A 51 6.72 5.40 9.09
CA VAL A 51 7.24 6.40 8.14
C VAL A 51 6.22 6.80 7.09
N GLY A 52 5.11 6.07 6.97
CA GLY A 52 4.01 6.46 6.09
C GLY A 52 2.94 5.40 5.96
N TYR A 53 1.99 5.65 5.07
CA TYR A 53 0.94 4.72 4.67
C TYR A 53 1.07 4.46 3.18
N GLY A 54 0.75 3.28 2.68
CA GLY A 54 0.93 3.02 1.26
C GLY A 54 0.00 1.98 0.66
N ILE A 55 -0.19 2.08 -0.64
CA ILE A 55 -0.92 1.12 -1.45
C ILE A 55 0.10 0.29 -2.22
N PHE A 56 0.00 -1.03 -2.10
CA PHE A 56 0.91 -1.97 -2.73
C PHE A 56 0.20 -2.74 -3.82
N VAL A 57 0.84 -2.80 -4.99
CA VAL A 57 0.37 -3.52 -6.18
C VAL A 57 1.41 -4.56 -6.51
N HIS A 58 1.04 -5.83 -6.47
CA HIS A 58 1.87 -6.92 -6.96
C HIS A 58 1.29 -7.40 -8.30
N LEU A 59 2.15 -7.49 -9.31
CA LEU A 59 1.82 -8.01 -10.64
C LEU A 59 2.26 -9.47 -10.79
N ASP A 60 1.75 -10.16 -11.82
CA ASP A 60 2.06 -11.56 -12.10
C ASP A 60 3.50 -11.78 -12.58
N ASP A 61 4.11 -10.77 -13.20
CA ASP A 61 5.52 -10.72 -13.62
C ASP A 61 6.49 -10.44 -12.44
N GLU A 62 6.12 -10.76 -11.20
CA GLU A 62 6.87 -10.45 -9.95
C GLU A 62 7.15 -8.95 -9.69
N GLU A 63 6.59 -8.07 -10.52
CA GLU A 63 6.76 -6.63 -10.40
C GLU A 63 5.92 -6.06 -9.26
N LYS A 64 6.54 -5.23 -8.41
CA LYS A 64 5.90 -4.61 -7.25
C LYS A 64 5.93 -3.10 -7.36
N HIS A 65 4.77 -2.46 -7.23
CA HIS A 65 4.63 -1.00 -7.15
C HIS A 65 4.13 -0.61 -5.76
N SER A 66 4.73 0.44 -5.23
CA SER A 66 4.38 0.99 -3.90
C SER A 66 4.07 2.47 -4.06
N PHE A 67 2.92 2.90 -3.56
CA PHE A 67 2.51 4.29 -3.53
C PHE A 67 2.45 4.72 -2.08
N ILE A 68 3.37 5.58 -1.64
CA ILE A 68 3.50 6.01 -0.25
C ILE A 68 2.87 7.39 -0.09
N PHE A 69 2.04 7.52 0.92
CA PHE A 69 1.28 8.70 1.29
C PHE A 69 1.77 9.23 2.64
N PRO A 70 1.80 10.57 2.82
CA PRO A 70 2.17 11.23 4.08
C PRO A 70 1.25 10.84 5.23
N SER A 71 -0.04 10.68 4.94
CA SER A 71 -1.10 10.52 5.93
C SER A 71 -2.02 9.36 5.57
N ARG A 72 -2.63 8.75 6.60
CA ARG A 72 -3.65 7.72 6.42
C ARG A 72 -4.83 8.22 5.60
N GLU A 73 -5.28 9.45 5.85
CA GLU A 73 -6.41 10.05 5.14
C GLU A 73 -6.17 10.12 3.63
N GLU A 74 -4.96 10.52 3.20
CA GLU A 74 -4.60 10.56 1.78
C GLU A 74 -4.57 9.17 1.15
N MET A 75 -4.07 8.17 1.87
CA MET A 75 -4.14 6.78 1.43
C MET A 75 -5.59 6.30 1.32
N ASP A 76 -6.44 6.58 2.31
CA ASP A 76 -7.85 6.19 2.32
C ASP A 76 -8.61 6.86 1.16
N GLU A 77 -8.32 8.12 0.83
CA GLU A 77 -8.86 8.79 -0.37
C GLU A 77 -8.44 8.07 -1.66
N ALA A 78 -7.16 7.70 -1.79
CA ALA A 78 -6.66 6.97 -2.94
C ALA A 78 -7.31 5.58 -3.05
N VAL A 79 -7.44 4.85 -1.96
CA VAL A 79 -8.18 3.58 -1.89
C VAL A 79 -9.64 3.78 -2.32
N GLY A 80 -10.30 4.84 -1.86
CA GLY A 80 -11.66 5.17 -2.25
C GLY A 80 -11.81 5.39 -3.76
N ARG A 81 -10.86 6.10 -4.39
CA ARG A 81 -10.82 6.30 -5.84
C ARG A 81 -10.61 4.98 -6.61
N ILE A 82 -9.77 4.09 -6.10
CA ILE A 82 -9.54 2.77 -6.68
C ILE A 82 -10.78 1.90 -6.55
N ALA A 83 -11.39 1.85 -5.37
CA ALA A 83 -12.61 1.09 -5.11
C ALA A 83 -13.77 1.55 -6.00
N ALA A 84 -13.92 2.87 -6.20
CA ALA A 84 -14.92 3.42 -7.12
C ALA A 84 -14.68 3.01 -8.58
N GLN A 85 -13.42 2.87 -9.02
CA GLN A 85 -13.10 2.34 -10.34
C GLN A 85 -13.48 0.86 -10.45
N LEU A 86 -13.17 0.05 -9.42
CA LEU A 86 -13.47 -1.38 -9.38
C LEU A 86 -14.98 -1.68 -9.29
N GLN A 87 -15.76 -0.86 -8.59
CA GLN A 87 -17.21 -1.04 -8.50
C GLN A 87 -17.98 -0.67 -9.78
N ARG A 88 -17.36 0.13 -10.67
CA ARG A 88 -17.95 0.50 -11.96
C ARG A 88 -17.65 -0.52 -13.07
N ALA A 89 -16.95 -1.60 -12.75
CA ALA A 89 -16.49 -2.63 -13.68
C ALA A 89 -17.46 -3.81 -13.82
#